data_AF-A0A257RDS4-F1
#
_entry.id   AF-A0A257RDS4-F1
#
_cell.length_a   1.000
_cell.length_b   1.000
_cell.length_c   1.000
_cell.angle_alpha   90.00
_cell.angle_beta   90.00
_cell.angle_gamma   90.00
#
_symmetry.space_group_name_H-M   'P 1'
#
loop_
_entity.id
_entity.type
_entity.pdbx_description
1 polymer ?
#
loop_
_entity_poly.entity_id
_entity_poly.type
_entity_poly.pdbx_seq_one_letter_code
_entity_poly.pdbx_strand_id
1 'polypeptide(L)'
;MTIAALIPFYRWELAFHVMSVIAWMAGLFYLPRLYVYHCDVPVGSAESARFKVMERRLLKQICTPAMISSWLFGFLLILTPGAVDWGAAWWWTKFIGVILMSGFHGA
;
A
#
# COMPACT_ATOMS: atom_id res chain seq x y z
N MET A 1 -18.07 -5.91 15.89
CA MET A 1 -17.38 -6.39 17.10
C MET A 1 -16.09 -5.60 17.21
N THR A 2 -15.89 -4.85 18.29
CA THR A 2 -14.66 -4.07 18.53
C THR A 2 -13.84 -4.72 19.64
N ILE A 3 -12.53 -4.47 19.67
CA ILE A 3 -11.58 -5.10 20.59
C ILE A 3 -11.00 -4.01 21.50
N ALA A 4 -11.46 -3.95 22.75
CA ALA A 4 -11.01 -2.94 23.71
C ALA A 4 -9.49 -2.98 24.01
N ALA A 5 -8.86 -4.15 23.86
CA ALA A 5 -7.43 -4.31 24.06
C ALA A 5 -6.54 -3.52 23.08
N LEU A 6 -7.10 -3.01 21.96
CA LEU A 6 -6.37 -2.23 20.96
C LEU A 6 -6.24 -0.74 21.33
N ILE A 7 -7.06 -0.23 22.26
CA ILE A 7 -7.07 1.20 22.65
C ILE A 7 -5.68 1.74 23.01
N PRO A 8 -4.83 1.05 23.81
CA PRO A 8 -3.49 1.54 24.14
C PRO A 8 -2.56 1.64 22.93
N PHE A 9 -2.82 0.84 21.88
CA PHE A 9 -1.99 0.73 20.69
C PHE A 9 -2.49 1.58 19.52
N TYR A 10 -3.66 2.20 19.63
CA TYR A 10 -4.29 3.00 18.57
C TYR A 10 -3.33 3.94 17.83
N ARG A 11 -2.49 4.69 18.57
CA ARG A 11 -1.54 5.64 17.96
C ARG A 11 -0.45 4.94 17.15
N TRP A 12 0.01 3.76 17.60
CA TRP A 12 0.98 2.95 16.88
C TRP A 12 0.36 2.32 15.64
N GLU A 13 -0.84 1.75 15.76
CA GLU A 13 -1.59 1.21 14.62
C GLU A 13 -1.81 2.29 13.55
N LEU A 14 -2.23 3.48 13.96
CA LEU A 14 -2.41 4.62 13.06
C LEU A 14 -1.10 5.04 12.38
N ALA A 15 -0.01 5.14 13.15
CA ALA A 15 1.29 5.50 12.59
C ALA A 15 1.77 4.46 11.57
N PHE A 16 1.72 3.17 11.91
CA PHE A 16 2.13 2.10 10.99
C PHE A 16 1.24 2.02 9.76
N HIS A 17 -0.08 2.19 9.90
CA HIS A 17 -1.00 2.24 8.78
C HIS A 17 -0.67 3.39 7.81
N VAL A 18 -0.45 4.60 8.34
CA VAL A 18 -0.11 5.75 7.49
C VAL A 18 1.23 5.53 6.79
N MET A 19 2.26 5.10 7.51
CA MET A 19 3.58 4.82 6.92
C MET A 19 3.49 3.77 5.81
N SER A 20 2.77 2.67 6.04
CA SER A 20 2.64 1.60 5.05
C SER A 20 1.84 2.04 3.83
N VAL A 21 0.77 2.82 4.00
CA VAL A 21 -0.03 3.35 2.90
C VAL A 21 0.81 4.29 2.03
N ILE A 22 1.56 5.21 2.64
CA ILE A 22 2.42 6.14 1.91
C ILE A 22 3.54 5.40 1.15
N ALA A 23 4.19 4.42 1.79
CA ALA A 23 5.21 3.61 1.12
C ALA A 23 4.63 2.84 -0.08
N TRP A 24 3.44 2.29 0.08
CA TRP A 24 2.75 1.56 -0.98
C TRP A 24 2.34 2.49 -2.14
N MET A 25 1.74 3.64 -1.85
CA MET A 25 1.42 4.67 -2.84
C MET A 25 2.65 5.11 -3.61
N ALA A 26 3.72 5.49 -2.92
CA ALA A 26 4.96 5.96 -3.54
C ALA A 26 5.55 4.91 -4.50
N GLY A 27 5.57 3.65 -4.08
CA GLY A 27 6.05 2.56 -4.93
C GLY A 27 5.16 2.32 -6.16
N LEU A 28 3.84 2.34 -6.00
CA LEU A 28 2.89 2.22 -7.11
C LEU A 28 2.99 3.37 -8.12
N PHE A 29 3.19 4.61 -7.68
CA PHE A 29 3.37 5.74 -8.59
C PHE A 29 4.72 5.75 -9.31
N TYR A 30 5.76 5.17 -8.70
CA TYR A 30 7.09 5.10 -9.31
C TYR A 30 7.22 3.98 -10.35
N LEU A 31 6.49 2.87 -10.16
CA LEU A 31 6.60 1.68 -11.00
C LEU A 31 6.24 1.91 -12.49
N PRO A 32 5.17 2.63 -12.88
CA PRO A 32 4.85 2.90 -14.28
C PRO A 32 5.97 3.63 -15.01
N ARG A 33 6.63 4.58 -14.34
CA ARG A 33 7.77 5.31 -14.91
C ARG A 33 8.94 4.38 -15.21
N LEU A 34 9.19 3.42 -14.32
CA LEU A 34 10.24 2.43 -14.50
C LEU A 34 9.95 1.52 -15.70
N TYR A 35 8.68 1.13 -15.90
CA TYR A 35 8.24 0.36 -17.07
C TYR A 35 8.40 1.14 -18.38
N VAL A 36 8.05 2.43 -18.40
CA VAL A 36 8.26 3.28 -19.59
C VAL A 36 9.74 3.29 -19.97
N TYR A 37 10.64 3.51 -19.00
CA TYR A 37 12.08 3.51 -19.27
C TYR A 37 12.62 2.15 -19.70
N HIS A 38 12.04 1.04 -19.24
CA HIS A 38 12.45 -0.29 -19.67
C HIS A 38 12.06 -0.57 -21.14
N CYS A 39 10.95 -0.03 -21.62
CA CYS A 39 10.55 -0.14 -23.03
C CYS A 39 11.52 0.58 -24.00
N ASP A 40 12.24 1.61 -23.53
CA ASP A 40 13.21 2.36 -24.34
C ASP A 40 14.54 1.62 -24.53
N VAL A 41 14.73 0.46 -23.90
CA VAL A 41 15.99 -0.28 -23.88
C VAL A 41 15.91 -1.53 -24.75
N PRO A 42 16.98 -1.91 -25.48
CA PRO A 42 17.00 -3.14 -26.25
C PRO A 42 16.71 -4.38 -25.38
N VAL A 43 15.81 -5.23 -25.86
CA VAL A 43 15.45 -6.49 -25.20
C VAL A 43 16.70 -7.36 -25.05
N GLY A 44 16.95 -7.84 -23.82
CA GLY A 44 18.09 -8.71 -23.52
C GLY A 44 19.40 -7.97 -23.23
N SER A 45 19.41 -6.63 -23.29
CA SER A 45 20.56 -5.83 -22.82
C SER A 45 20.79 -5.97 -21.31
N ALA A 46 22.00 -5.62 -20.86
CA ALA A 46 22.34 -5.55 -19.44
C ALA A 46 21.42 -4.59 -18.67
N GLU A 47 21.00 -3.50 -19.31
CA GLU A 47 20.08 -2.53 -18.73
C GLU A 47 18.66 -3.09 -18.60
N SER A 48 18.16 -3.85 -19.58
CA SER A 48 16.88 -4.57 -19.46
C SER A 48 16.90 -5.55 -18.28
N ALA A 49 18.01 -6.29 -18.08
CA ALA A 49 18.15 -7.17 -16.92
C ALA A 49 18.13 -6.40 -15.59
N ARG A 50 18.76 -5.21 -15.54
CA ARG A 50 18.75 -4.33 -14.37
C ARG A 50 17.34 -3.81 -14.07
N PHE A 51 16.59 -3.34 -15.09
CA PHE A 51 15.22 -2.87 -14.92
C PHE A 51 14.31 -3.97 -14.36
N LYS A 52 14.36 -5.20 -14.90
CA LYS A 52 13.60 -6.35 -14.38
C LYS A 52 13.85 -6.60 -12.89
N VAL A 53 15.09 -6.46 -12.42
CA VAL A 53 15.43 -6.60 -11.01
C VAL A 53 14.84 -5.46 -10.19
N MET A 54 15.00 -4.21 -10.64
CA MET A 54 14.47 -3.03 -9.95
C MET A 54 12.94 -3.08 -9.83
N GLU A 55 12.24 -3.36 -10.93
CA GLU A 55 10.78 -3.51 -10.98
C GLU A 55 10.30 -4.61 -10.03
N ARG A 56 10.93 -5.79 -10.09
CA ARG A 56 10.56 -6.93 -9.23
C ARG A 56 10.79 -6.63 -7.76
N ARG A 57 11.92 -5.99 -7.41
CA ARG A 57 12.21 -5.62 -6.02
C ARG A 57 11.23 -4.56 -5.52
N LEU A 58 10.97 -3.53 -6.31
CA LEU A 58 10.01 -2.50 -5.97
C LEU A 58 8.62 -3.11 -5.72
N LEU A 59 8.11 -3.89 -6.67
CA LEU A 59 6.77 -4.48 -6.55
C LEU A 59 6.70 -5.52 -5.43
N LYS A 60 7.58 -6.54 -5.43
CA LYS A 60 7.45 -7.68 -4.51
C LYS A 60 8.06 -7.47 -3.13
N GLN A 61 9.13 -6.67 -3.01
CA GLN A 61 9.84 -6.49 -1.73
C GLN A 61 9.42 -5.22 -1.00
N ILE A 62 8.94 -4.19 -1.71
CA ILE A 62 8.51 -2.93 -1.09
C ILE A 62 6.99 -2.81 -1.13
N CYS A 63 6.39 -2.77 -2.33
CA CYS A 63 4.96 -2.48 -2.47
C CYS A 63 4.08 -3.58 -1.85
N THR A 64 4.35 -4.86 -2.13
CA THR A 64 3.51 -5.95 -1.61
C THR A 64 3.50 -6.04 -0.08
N PRO A 65 4.65 -6.00 0.63
CA PRO A 65 4.66 -5.96 2.09
C PRO A 65 4.00 -4.69 2.66
N ALA A 66 4.17 -3.55 1.99
CA ALA A 66 3.52 -2.30 2.39
C ALA A 66 1.99 -2.36 2.22
N MET A 67 1.49 -2.99 1.14
CA MET A 67 0.07 -3.27 0.94
C MET A 67 -0.49 -4.17 2.04
N ILE A 68 0.18 -5.30 2.32
CA ILE A 68 -0.24 -6.24 3.37
C ILE A 68 -0.30 -5.54 4.73
N SER A 69 0.72 -4.75 5.06
CA SER A 69 0.78 -3.98 6.29
C SER A 69 -0.35 -2.94 6.37
N SER A 70 -0.64 -2.26 5.26
CA SER A 70 -1.73 -1.27 5.18
C SER A 70 -3.08 -1.90 5.47
N TRP A 71 -3.35 -3.07 4.88
CA TRP A 71 -4.57 -3.83 5.17
C TRP A 71 -4.61 -4.32 6.61
N LEU A 72 -3.51 -4.90 7.11
CA LEU A 72 -3.42 -5.39 8.48
C LEU A 72 -3.74 -4.29 9.51
N PHE A 73 -3.01 -3.17 9.47
CA PHE A 73 -3.24 -2.07 10.40
C PHE A 73 -4.58 -1.36 10.14
N GLY A 74 -5.05 -1.34 8.89
CA GLY A 74 -6.38 -0.82 8.56
C GLY A 74 -7.50 -1.63 9.23
N PHE A 75 -7.39 -2.96 9.23
CA PHE A 75 -8.32 -3.83 9.93
C PHE A 75 -8.24 -3.65 11.45
N LEU A 76 -7.04 -3.55 12.03
CA LEU A 76 -6.88 -3.28 13.47
C LEU A 76 -7.54 -1.96 13.88
N LEU A 77 -7.40 -0.90 13.07
CA LEU A 77 -8.06 0.38 13.31
C LEU A 77 -9.59 0.27 13.24
N ILE A 78 -10.14 -0.49 12.29
CA ILE A 78 -11.59 -0.73 12.20
C ILE A 78 -12.12 -1.47 13.45
N LEU A 79 -11.30 -2.39 14.00
CA LEU A 79 -11.64 -3.14 15.20
C LEU A 79 -11.45 -2.33 16.49
N THR A 80 -10.76 -1.19 16.44
CA THR A 80 -10.54 -0.33 17.61
C THR A 80 -11.81 0.48 17.94
N PRO A 81 -12.32 0.41 19.19
CA PRO A 81 -13.50 1.18 19.59
C PRO A 81 -13.33 2.69 19.37
N GLY A 82 -14.29 3.32 18.70
CA GLY A 82 -14.30 4.77 18.48
C GLY A 82 -13.32 5.29 17.43
N ALA A 83 -12.53 4.42 16.78
CA ALA A 83 -11.57 4.83 15.76
C ALA A 83 -12.22 5.16 14.40
N VAL A 84 -13.39 4.58 14.12
CA VAL A 84 -14.12 4.76 12.85
C VAL A 84 -15.49 5.35 13.11
N ASP A 85 -15.78 6.45 12.41
CA ASP A 85 -17.13 6.98 12.25
C ASP A 85 -17.75 6.45 10.96
N TRP A 86 -18.74 5.56 11.09
CA TRP A 86 -19.42 4.91 9.97
C TRP A 86 -20.39 5.84 9.22
N GLY A 87 -20.81 6.95 9.85
CA GLY A 87 -21.64 7.98 9.24
C GLY A 87 -20.83 9.01 8.46
N ALA A 88 -19.51 9.08 8.70
CA ALA A 88 -18.65 10.02 8.00
C ALA A 88 -18.34 9.55 6.57
N ALA A 89 -18.68 10.39 5.59
CA ALA A 89 -18.33 10.17 4.19
C ALA A 89 -16.82 9.92 3.98
N TRP A 90 -15.98 10.55 4.80
CA TRP A 90 -14.52 10.42 4.73
C TRP A 90 -14.01 8.98 4.90
N TRP A 91 -14.64 8.18 5.77
CA TRP A 91 -14.24 6.79 5.96
C TRP A 91 -14.50 5.97 4.69
N TRP A 92 -15.69 6.13 4.09
CA TRP A 92 -16.06 5.47 2.84
C TRP A 92 -15.14 5.88 1.68
N THR A 93 -14.85 7.18 1.54
CA THR A 93 -13.90 7.67 0.52
C THR A 93 -12.52 7.03 0.67
N LYS A 94 -11.98 6.98 1.90
CA LYS A 94 -10.70 6.32 2.16
C LYS A 94 -10.73 4.84 1.82
N PHE A 95 -11.76 4.12 2.28
CA PHE A 95 -11.87 2.69 2.07
C PHE A 95 -11.95 2.33 0.58
N ILE A 96 -12.77 3.06 -0.19
CA ILE A 96 -12.83 2.91 -1.65
C ILE A 96 -11.47 3.18 -2.29
N GLY A 97 -10.75 4.22 -1.83
CA GLY A 97 -9.40 4.52 -2.31
C GLY A 97 -8.42 3.35 -2.11
N VAL A 98 -8.43 2.72 -0.94
CA VAL A 98 -7.57 1.56 -0.65
C VAL A 98 -7.96 0.34 -1.52
N ILE A 99 -9.25 0.12 -1.77
CA ILE A 99 -9.72 -0.94 -2.67
C ILE A 99 -9.24 -0.69 -4.11
N LEU A 100 -9.39 0.54 -4.63
CA LEU A 100 -8.92 0.91 -5.97
C LEU A 100 -7.41 0.73 -6.10
N MET A 101 -6.64 1.16 -5.09
CA MET A 101 -5.19 0.91 -5.07
C MET A 101 -4.84 -0.57 -5.06
N SER A 102 -5.61 -1.40 -4.33
CA SER A 102 -5.41 -2.86 -4.31
C SER A 102 -5.65 -3.46 -5.70
N GLY A 103 -6.70 -3.01 -6.39
CA GLY A 103 -6.97 -3.37 -7.77
C GLY A 103 -5.83 -2.97 -8.72
N PHE A 104 -5.33 -1.74 -8.59
CA PHE A 104 -4.21 -1.25 -9.40
C PHE A 104 -2.89 -2.01 -9.14
N HIS A 105 -2.65 -2.46 -7.91
CA HIS A 105 -1.45 -3.26 -7.59
C HIS A 105 -1.52 -4.68 -8.14
N GLY A 106 -2.73 -5.26 -8.25
CA GLY A 106 -2.95 -6.62 -8.74
C GLY A 106 -3.17 -6.74 -10.25
N ALA A 107 -3.36 -5.62 -10.95
CA ALA A 107 -3.48 -5.51 -12.41
C ALA A 107 -2.11 -5.39 -13.08
#